data_AF-A0A1S3JUT2-F1
#
_entry.id   AF-A0A1S3JUT2-F1
#
_cell.length_a   1.000
_cell.length_b   1.000
_cell.length_c   1.000
_cell.angle_alpha   90.00
_cell.angle_beta   90.00
_cell.angle_gamma   90.00
#
_symmetry.space_group_name_H-M   'P 1'
#
loop_
_entity.id
_entity.type
_entity.pdbx_description
1 polymer ?
#
loop_
_entity_poly.entity_id
_entity_poly.type
_entity_poly.pdbx_seq_one_letter_code
_entity_poly.pdbx_strand_id
1 'polypeptide(L)'
;MKKPMTVETESPVLDTLNEDINEQYLFHGTKSANIPSICAMGPDFRIARKGMFGRAIYLTESATKADQYADEMDSRRTEDLQILIYRVLLGNAYHCEEQQVFKRPPCVCGEKICRDHHETFDSVICDTRKLFREFLLFTADQCYPEYIVTYDRIDQFQARAVPQLPVTSLCLRAADHSLFMEEAYKDDVYRNCSLPRGRTIIINNINFHYHEKRVGSEMDCKALVELMEQMSYTVIVHNDLTAQGIFDVMETESQQATGLVIPSSSSF
;
A
#
# COMPACT_ATOMS: atom_id res chain seq x y z
N MET A 1 10.57 -0.08 18.87
CA MET A 1 9.38 -0.51 18.12
C MET A 1 9.65 -1.87 17.53
N LYS A 2 8.78 -2.86 17.74
CA LYS A 2 8.85 -4.10 16.95
C LYS A 2 8.35 -3.77 15.54
N LYS A 3 9.25 -3.80 14.54
CA LYS A 3 8.84 -3.72 13.13
C LYS A 3 7.72 -4.76 12.90
N PRO A 4 6.69 -4.47 12.08
CA PRO A 4 5.79 -5.51 11.58
C PRO A 4 6.62 -6.67 11.06
N MET A 5 6.13 -7.91 11.20
CA MET A 5 6.79 -9.05 10.55
C MET A 5 6.93 -8.74 9.06
N THR A 6 8.15 -8.46 8.64
CA THR A 6 8.54 -8.48 7.24
C THR A 6 8.47 -9.95 6.86
N VAL A 7 7.56 -10.29 5.95
CA VAL A 7 7.53 -11.64 5.42
C VAL A 7 8.76 -11.74 4.54
N GLU A 8 9.85 -12.32 5.04
CA GLU A 8 10.97 -12.72 4.20
C GLU A 8 10.42 -13.75 3.22
N THR A 9 10.25 -13.36 1.97
CA THR A 9 9.81 -14.26 0.92
C THR A 9 10.85 -14.31 -0.16
N GLU A 10 11.21 -15.51 -0.60
CA GLU A 10 12.03 -15.73 -1.79
C GLU A 10 11.30 -15.34 -3.11
N SER A 11 10.14 -14.66 -3.00
CA SER A 11 9.34 -14.21 -4.13
C SER A 11 9.67 -12.74 -4.46
N PRO A 12 10.24 -12.45 -5.65
CA PRO A 12 10.57 -11.08 -6.06
C PRO A 12 9.36 -10.14 -6.17
N VAL A 13 8.12 -10.66 -6.07
CA VAL A 13 6.88 -9.87 -6.10
C VAL A 13 6.63 -9.14 -4.76
N LEU A 14 7.02 -9.76 -3.65
CA LEU A 14 6.78 -9.22 -2.30
C LEU A 14 7.92 -8.29 -1.83
N ASP A 15 9.05 -8.27 -2.54
CA ASP A 15 10.21 -7.39 -2.32
C ASP A 15 10.02 -5.96 -2.87
N THR A 16 8.79 -5.56 -3.19
CA THR A 16 8.48 -4.24 -3.81
C THR A 16 7.89 -3.23 -2.83
N LEU A 17 7.90 -3.51 -1.51
CA LEU A 17 7.31 -2.62 -0.50
C LEU A 17 8.12 -1.33 -0.35
N ASN A 18 7.42 -0.20 -0.36
CA ASN A 18 8.02 1.10 -0.13
C ASN A 18 8.05 1.44 1.37
N GLU A 19 9.26 1.50 1.95
CA GLU A 19 9.46 1.82 3.37
C GLU A 19 9.08 3.28 3.71
N ASP A 20 9.25 4.23 2.79
CA ASP A 20 9.05 5.67 3.03
C ASP A 20 7.58 6.00 3.35
N ILE A 21 6.66 5.23 2.79
CA ILE A 21 5.21 5.36 3.03
C ILE A 21 4.69 4.28 3.99
N ASN A 22 5.60 3.54 4.63
CA ASN A 22 5.29 2.42 5.53
C ASN A 22 4.33 1.42 4.86
N GLU A 23 4.70 0.96 3.67
CA GLU A 23 3.92 -0.02 2.93
C GLU A 23 4.12 -1.43 3.52
N GLN A 24 3.01 -2.15 3.75
CA GLN A 24 3.03 -3.46 4.40
C GLN A 24 2.04 -4.43 3.77
N TYR A 25 2.34 -5.73 3.86
CA TYR A 25 1.35 -6.78 3.66
C TYR A 25 0.67 -7.15 4.97
N LEU A 26 -0.66 -7.16 4.98
CA LEU A 26 -1.47 -7.55 6.14
C LEU A 26 -2.62 -8.46 5.73
N PHE A 27 -3.05 -9.35 6.61
CA PHE A 27 -4.17 -10.24 6.40
C PHE A 27 -5.50 -9.59 6.81
N HIS A 28 -6.55 -9.94 6.08
CA HIS A 28 -7.93 -9.64 6.42
C HIS A 28 -8.77 -10.92 6.42
N GLY A 29 -9.33 -11.26 7.58
CA GLY A 29 -10.27 -12.36 7.72
C GLY A 29 -11.70 -11.89 7.45
N THR A 30 -12.42 -12.62 6.60
CA THR A 30 -13.83 -12.38 6.32
C THR A 30 -14.50 -13.66 5.83
N LYS A 31 -15.83 -13.69 5.85
CA LYS A 31 -16.59 -14.81 5.30
C LYS A 31 -16.36 -14.88 3.79
N SER A 32 -16.21 -16.07 3.23
CA SER A 32 -16.03 -16.28 1.78
C SER A 32 -17.10 -15.56 0.94
N ALA A 33 -18.33 -15.47 1.43
CA ALA A 33 -19.43 -14.75 0.77
C ALA A 33 -19.18 -13.23 0.56
N ASN A 34 -18.30 -12.61 1.36
CA ASN A 34 -17.99 -11.19 1.24
C ASN A 34 -16.87 -10.92 0.22
N ILE A 35 -16.06 -11.91 -0.13
CA ILE A 35 -14.87 -11.74 -0.98
C ILE A 35 -15.22 -11.17 -2.36
N PRO A 36 -16.23 -11.67 -3.10
CA PRO A 36 -16.56 -11.11 -4.40
C PRO A 36 -16.87 -9.60 -4.37
N SER A 37 -17.57 -9.15 -3.32
CA SER A 37 -17.87 -7.73 -3.13
C SER A 37 -16.62 -6.91 -2.82
N ILE A 38 -15.70 -7.46 -2.04
CA ILE A 38 -14.44 -6.79 -1.68
C ILE A 38 -13.52 -6.70 -2.90
N CYS A 39 -13.44 -7.74 -3.73
CA CYS A 39 -12.67 -7.71 -4.97
C CYS A 39 -13.25 -6.68 -5.97
N ALA A 40 -14.58 -6.60 -6.06
CA ALA A 40 -15.24 -5.70 -7.00
C ALA A 40 -15.24 -4.21 -6.59
N MET A 41 -15.34 -3.91 -5.29
CA MET A 41 -15.56 -2.53 -4.81
C MET A 41 -14.56 -2.07 -3.75
N GLY A 42 -13.61 -2.92 -3.36
CA GLY A 42 -12.78 -2.71 -2.19
C GLY A 42 -13.53 -2.93 -0.86
N PRO A 43 -12.82 -2.79 0.27
CA PRO A 43 -13.44 -2.92 1.59
C PRO A 43 -14.30 -1.71 1.96
N ASP A 44 -15.53 -1.95 2.42
CA ASP A 44 -16.41 -0.90 2.97
C ASP A 44 -16.71 -1.13 4.45
N PHE A 45 -15.96 -0.44 5.32
CA PHE A 45 -16.13 -0.54 6.76
C PHE A 45 -17.42 0.10 7.30
N ARG A 46 -18.16 0.87 6.47
CA ARG A 46 -19.41 1.54 6.88
C ARG A 46 -20.53 0.52 7.01
N ILE A 47 -20.54 -0.50 6.15
CA ILE A 47 -21.51 -1.61 6.18
C ILE A 47 -21.01 -2.82 6.98
N ALA A 48 -19.70 -2.90 7.25
CA ALA A 48 -19.11 -3.98 8.04
C ALA A 48 -19.58 -3.97 9.52
N ARG A 49 -19.39 -5.10 10.22
CA ARG A 49 -19.67 -5.20 11.66
C ARG A 49 -18.70 -4.31 12.44
N LYS A 50 -19.21 -3.63 13.46
CA LYS A 50 -18.38 -2.83 14.38
C LYS A 50 -17.44 -3.75 15.17
N GLY A 51 -16.14 -3.50 15.07
CA GLY A 51 -15.11 -4.17 15.86
C GLY A 51 -14.86 -3.48 17.20
N MET A 52 -13.86 -3.99 17.93
CA MET A 52 -13.52 -3.55 19.28
C MET A 52 -13.09 -2.08 19.35
N PHE A 53 -12.41 -1.60 18.31
CA PHE A 53 -11.88 -0.24 18.20
C PHE A 53 -12.77 0.69 17.38
N GLY A 54 -14.01 0.30 17.06
CA GLY A 54 -14.93 1.08 16.23
C GLY A 54 -15.14 0.49 14.83
N ARG A 55 -15.66 1.31 13.92
CA ARG A 55 -15.84 0.94 12.51
C ARG A 55 -14.59 1.41 11.75
N ALA A 56 -13.89 0.46 11.17
CA ALA A 56 -12.68 0.63 10.40
C ALA A 56 -12.47 -0.62 9.53
N ILE A 57 -11.52 -0.57 8.61
CA ILE A 57 -11.00 -1.77 7.94
C ILE A 57 -9.99 -2.39 8.90
N TYR A 58 -10.26 -3.61 9.37
CA TYR A 58 -9.41 -4.31 10.32
C TYR A 58 -8.47 -5.26 9.59
N LEU A 59 -7.17 -5.05 9.77
CA LEU A 59 -6.11 -5.89 9.21
C LEU A 59 -5.21 -6.42 10.33
N THR A 60 -4.43 -7.44 10.04
CA THR A 60 -3.54 -8.06 11.04
C THR A 60 -2.30 -8.66 10.37
N GLU A 61 -1.18 -8.67 11.07
CA GLU A 61 0.05 -9.33 10.59
C GLU A 61 0.01 -10.86 10.73
N SER A 62 -1.02 -11.41 11.39
CA SER A 62 -1.12 -12.85 11.67
C SER A 62 -2.27 -13.50 10.90
N ALA A 63 -1.94 -14.45 10.03
CA ALA A 63 -2.94 -15.31 9.38
C ALA A 63 -3.83 -16.05 10.41
N THR A 64 -3.28 -16.44 11.57
CA THR A 64 -4.05 -17.07 12.66
C THR A 64 -5.13 -16.13 13.21
N LYS A 65 -4.85 -14.83 13.32
CA LYS A 65 -5.85 -13.84 13.74
C LYS A 65 -6.90 -13.63 12.66
N ALA A 66 -6.50 -13.55 11.39
CA ALA A 66 -7.43 -13.45 10.27
C ALA A 66 -8.35 -14.68 10.17
N ASP A 67 -7.82 -15.89 10.37
CA ASP A 67 -8.59 -17.14 10.37
C ASP A 67 -9.76 -17.14 11.35
N GLN A 68 -9.67 -16.40 12.47
CA GLN A 68 -10.77 -16.26 13.44
C GLN A 68 -12.05 -15.64 12.83
N TYR A 69 -11.93 -15.02 11.66
CA TYR A 69 -13.02 -14.32 10.97
C TYR A 69 -13.33 -14.92 9.58
N ALA A 70 -12.69 -16.03 9.20
CA ALA A 70 -12.89 -16.68 7.90
C ALA A 70 -14.25 -17.43 7.79
N ASP A 71 -14.94 -17.62 8.93
CA ASP A 71 -16.25 -18.23 9.04
C ASP A 71 -17.13 -17.55 10.11
N GLU A 72 -18.30 -18.13 10.37
CA GLU A 72 -19.21 -17.63 11.39
C GLU A 72 -18.60 -17.79 12.79
N MET A 73 -18.89 -16.85 13.69
CA MET A 73 -18.30 -16.77 15.04
C MET A 73 -18.54 -18.05 15.88
N ASP A 74 -19.65 -18.74 15.64
CA ASP A 74 -20.03 -19.97 16.34
C ASP A 74 -19.85 -21.22 15.45
N SER A 75 -19.18 -21.06 14.31
CA SER A 75 -18.81 -22.13 13.39
C SER A 75 -17.31 -22.40 13.44
N ARG A 76 -16.92 -23.62 13.08
CA ARG A 76 -15.53 -23.97 12.85
C ARG A 76 -15.46 -24.89 11.64
N ARG A 77 -15.82 -24.34 10.47
CA ARG A 77 -15.70 -25.05 9.20
C ARG A 77 -14.25 -25.45 8.98
N THR A 78 -14.02 -26.58 8.34
CA THR A 78 -12.67 -27.12 8.10
C THR A 78 -12.20 -26.92 6.67
N GLU A 79 -13.09 -26.64 5.73
CA GLU A 79 -12.79 -26.66 4.31
C GLU A 79 -13.21 -25.36 3.61
N ASP A 80 -12.52 -25.03 2.52
CA ASP A 80 -12.81 -23.92 1.61
C ASP A 80 -12.93 -22.56 2.32
N LEU A 81 -11.98 -22.32 3.23
CA LEU A 81 -11.87 -21.06 3.94
C LEU A 81 -11.02 -20.10 3.14
N GLN A 82 -11.37 -18.82 3.24
CA GLN A 82 -10.69 -17.79 2.50
C GLN A 82 -10.34 -16.62 3.40
N ILE A 83 -9.11 -16.13 3.28
CA ILE A 83 -8.65 -14.87 3.84
C ILE A 83 -8.04 -14.04 2.71
N LEU A 84 -7.97 -12.73 2.90
CA LEU A 84 -7.35 -11.81 1.95
C LEU A 84 -5.98 -11.36 2.47
N ILE A 85 -5.03 -11.15 1.58
CA ILE A 85 -3.79 -10.41 1.83
C ILE A 85 -3.94 -9.06 1.16
N TYR A 86 -3.79 -8.01 1.94
CA TYR A 86 -3.81 -6.63 1.50
C TYR A 86 -2.39 -6.09 1.41
N ARG A 87 -2.12 -5.33 0.35
CA ARG A 87 -1.03 -4.34 0.32
C ARG A 87 -1.57 -3.03 0.89
N VAL A 88 -0.87 -2.46 1.85
CA VAL A 88 -1.41 -1.42 2.73
C VAL A 88 -0.42 -0.27 2.89
N LEU A 89 -0.93 0.95 2.79
CA LEU A 89 -0.21 2.18 3.08
C LEU A 89 -0.50 2.59 4.53
N LEU A 90 0.38 2.22 5.47
CA LEU A 90 0.17 2.60 6.88
C LEU A 90 0.54 4.06 7.16
N GLY A 91 1.42 4.66 6.36
CA GLY A 91 1.91 6.02 6.55
C GLY A 91 2.44 6.26 7.96
N ASN A 92 2.16 7.45 8.49
CA ASN A 92 2.38 7.81 9.88
C ASN A 92 1.31 7.16 10.76
N ALA A 93 1.66 6.04 11.38
CA ALA A 93 0.73 5.23 12.17
C ALA A 93 0.68 5.66 13.64
N TYR A 94 -0.53 5.86 14.18
CA TYR A 94 -0.74 6.08 15.61
C TYR A 94 -0.66 4.75 16.37
N HIS A 95 0.26 4.64 17.32
CA HIS A 95 0.39 3.46 18.17
C HIS A 95 -0.51 3.57 19.41
N CYS A 96 -1.44 2.63 19.56
CA CYS A 96 -2.43 2.62 20.63
C CYS A 96 -2.24 1.37 21.51
N GLU A 97 -1.88 1.58 22.78
CA GLU A 97 -1.69 0.50 23.75
C GLU A 97 -2.93 0.24 24.63
N GLU A 98 -3.95 1.09 24.52
CA GLU A 98 -5.17 1.03 25.34
C GLU A 98 -6.41 0.75 24.49
N GLN A 99 -7.40 0.06 25.06
CA GLN A 99 -8.65 -0.19 24.35
C GLN A 99 -9.50 1.09 24.30
N GLN A 100 -9.70 1.65 23.10
CA GLN A 100 -10.57 2.80 22.87
C GLN A 100 -11.28 2.72 21.51
N VAL A 101 -12.31 3.54 21.31
CA VAL A 101 -13.07 3.57 20.05
C VAL A 101 -12.61 4.74 19.19
N PHE A 102 -12.23 4.45 17.96
CA PHE A 102 -11.86 5.42 16.94
C PHE A 102 -12.99 5.58 15.91
N LYS A 103 -13.14 6.81 15.43
CA LYS A 103 -13.97 7.14 14.24
C LYS A 103 -13.11 7.54 13.04
N ARG A 104 -11.85 7.87 13.30
CA ARG A 104 -10.77 8.24 12.38
C ARG A 104 -9.45 8.16 13.17
N PRO A 105 -8.29 8.23 12.52
CA PRO A 105 -7.02 8.33 13.23
C PRO A 105 -6.96 9.60 14.11
N PRO A 106 -6.24 9.56 15.25
CA PRO A 106 -6.04 10.72 16.11
C PRO A 106 -5.36 11.90 15.41
N CYS A 107 -5.48 13.08 16.02
CA CYS A 107 -4.73 14.27 15.62
C CYS A 107 -3.25 14.11 15.99
N VAL A 108 -2.34 14.57 15.13
CA VAL A 108 -0.89 14.49 15.41
C VAL A 108 -0.48 15.37 16.60
N CYS A 109 -1.25 16.42 16.92
CA CYS A 109 -0.98 17.27 18.07
C CYS A 109 -1.18 16.60 19.45
N GLY A 110 -1.69 15.36 19.50
CA GLY A 110 -1.86 14.59 20.74
C GLY A 110 -3.11 14.92 21.56
N GLU A 111 -3.83 16.00 21.23
CA GLU A 111 -5.04 16.40 21.94
C GLU A 111 -6.26 15.55 21.55
N LYS A 112 -6.97 15.03 22.57
CA LYS A 112 -8.19 14.22 22.36
C LYS A 112 -9.33 15.02 21.72
N ILE A 113 -9.40 16.32 22.00
CA ILE A 113 -10.39 17.25 21.45
C ILE A 113 -9.64 18.45 20.89
N CYS A 114 -9.08 18.28 19.70
CA CYS A 114 -8.55 19.40 18.93
C CYS A 114 -9.71 20.07 18.17
N ARG A 115 -9.78 21.41 18.17
CA ARG A 115 -10.76 22.16 17.36
C ARG A 115 -10.15 22.73 16.08
N ASP A 116 -8.85 22.52 15.92
CA ASP A 116 -8.01 23.10 14.89
C ASP A 116 -7.17 21.97 14.27
N HIS A 117 -7.87 21.03 13.63
CA HIS A 117 -7.27 19.80 13.08
C HIS A 117 -6.49 20.13 11.81
N HIS A 118 -5.21 20.47 11.95
CA HIS A 118 -4.33 20.68 10.80
C HIS A 118 -3.86 19.35 10.19
N GLU A 119 -3.70 18.29 11.00
CA GLU A 119 -3.17 17.00 10.54
C GLU A 119 -3.59 15.83 11.44
N THR A 120 -3.86 14.66 10.84
CA THR A 120 -4.11 13.39 11.55
C THR A 120 -3.07 12.36 11.17
N PHE A 121 -2.87 11.36 12.02
CA PHE A 121 -2.20 10.14 11.60
C PHE A 121 -2.93 9.48 10.42
N ASP A 122 -2.25 8.62 9.69
CA ASP A 122 -2.79 7.94 8.51
C ASP A 122 -3.53 6.65 8.90
N SER A 123 -3.01 5.93 9.89
CA SER A 123 -3.53 4.65 10.36
C SER A 123 -3.43 4.52 11.88
N VAL A 124 -4.05 3.47 12.43
CA VAL A 124 -3.94 3.16 13.86
C VAL A 124 -3.46 1.72 14.04
N ILE A 125 -2.37 1.54 14.79
CA ILE A 125 -1.87 0.24 15.24
C ILE A 125 -2.35 0.03 16.68
N CYS A 126 -3.21 -0.95 16.89
CA CYS A 126 -3.71 -1.32 18.19
C CYS A 126 -2.92 -2.49 18.77
N ASP A 127 -2.03 -2.21 19.72
CA ASP A 127 -1.25 -3.17 20.50
C ASP A 127 -1.70 -3.17 21.96
N THR A 128 -2.92 -3.65 22.20
CA THR A 128 -3.54 -3.67 23.54
C THR A 128 -2.98 -4.77 24.45
N ARG A 129 -1.73 -5.22 24.23
CA ARG A 129 -1.07 -6.35 24.93
C ARG A 129 -1.86 -7.66 24.85
N LYS A 130 -2.76 -7.76 23.86
CA LYS A 130 -3.43 -9.00 23.49
C LYS A 130 -2.51 -9.82 22.58
N LEU A 131 -2.94 -11.03 22.24
CA LEU A 131 -2.14 -11.97 21.45
C LEU A 131 -1.77 -11.44 20.05
N PHE A 132 -2.61 -10.57 19.47
CA PHE A 132 -2.42 -10.07 18.12
C PHE A 132 -2.62 -8.56 18.07
N ARG A 133 -1.78 -7.88 17.27
CA ARG A 133 -1.98 -6.49 16.89
C ARG A 133 -3.03 -6.39 15.79
N GLU A 134 -3.83 -5.34 15.86
CA GLU A 134 -4.83 -5.01 14.86
C GLU A 134 -4.48 -3.65 14.23
N PHE A 135 -4.58 -3.57 12.92
CA PHE A 135 -4.24 -2.39 12.13
C PHE A 135 -5.54 -1.85 11.55
N LEU A 136 -5.83 -0.58 11.80
CA LEU A 136 -7.09 0.05 11.43
C LEU A 136 -6.85 1.11 10.35
N LEU A 137 -7.57 0.97 9.24
CA LEU A 137 -7.66 1.98 8.19
C LEU A 137 -9.05 2.58 8.15
N PHE A 138 -9.13 3.85 7.78
CA PHE A 138 -10.37 4.62 7.76
C PHE A 138 -10.72 5.15 6.36
N THR A 139 -9.94 4.80 5.35
CA THR A 139 -10.30 4.91 3.94
C THR A 139 -9.89 3.63 3.21
N ALA A 140 -10.66 3.25 2.19
CA ALA A 140 -10.36 2.07 1.37
C ALA A 140 -9.14 2.30 0.47
N ASP A 141 -8.89 3.57 0.07
CA ASP A 141 -7.81 3.94 -0.85
C ASP A 141 -6.40 3.72 -0.27
N GLN A 142 -6.30 3.48 1.04
CA GLN A 142 -5.05 3.13 1.73
C GLN A 142 -4.68 1.65 1.60
N CYS A 143 -5.49 0.84 0.93
CA CYS A 143 -5.24 -0.59 0.84
C CYS A 143 -5.77 -1.21 -0.45
N TYR A 144 -5.09 -2.24 -0.90
CA TYR A 144 -5.44 -3.01 -2.08
C TYR A 144 -5.53 -4.49 -1.69
N PRO A 145 -6.69 -5.16 -1.80
CA PRO A 145 -6.80 -6.59 -1.59
C PRO A 145 -6.05 -7.30 -2.71
N GLU A 146 -4.77 -7.59 -2.52
CA GLU A 146 -3.91 -8.06 -3.60
C GLU A 146 -4.08 -9.55 -3.87
N TYR A 147 -4.23 -10.36 -2.81
CA TYR A 147 -4.37 -11.81 -2.94
C TYR A 147 -5.54 -12.38 -2.14
N ILE A 148 -6.15 -13.43 -2.69
CA ILE A 148 -7.05 -14.34 -2.01
C ILE A 148 -6.27 -15.60 -1.66
N VAL A 149 -6.27 -15.97 -0.38
CA VAL A 149 -5.72 -17.23 0.11
C VAL A 149 -6.86 -18.17 0.42
N THR A 150 -6.92 -19.31 -0.28
CA THR A 150 -7.89 -20.38 0.00
C THR A 150 -7.17 -21.54 0.71
N TYR A 151 -7.74 -22.06 1.80
CA TYR A 151 -7.12 -23.07 2.64
C TYR A 151 -8.14 -23.93 3.39
N ASP A 152 -7.67 -25.09 3.84
CA ASP A 152 -8.40 -25.99 4.74
C ASP A 152 -7.72 -26.02 6.13
N ARG A 153 -8.52 -26.12 7.19
CA ARG A 153 -8.05 -26.35 8.56
C ARG A 153 -7.94 -27.85 8.79
N ILE A 154 -6.72 -28.31 9.04
CA ILE A 154 -6.45 -29.69 9.44
C ILE A 154 -6.44 -29.80 10.97
N ASP A 155 -6.97 -30.90 11.51
CA ASP A 155 -6.88 -31.16 12.95
C ASP A 155 -5.44 -31.56 13.36
N GLN A 156 -5.14 -31.57 14.66
CA GLN A 156 -3.79 -31.83 15.16
C GLN A 156 -3.29 -33.27 14.92
N PHE A 157 -4.20 -34.23 14.75
CA PHE A 157 -3.87 -35.62 14.44
C PHE A 157 -3.57 -35.76 12.94
N GLN A 158 -4.37 -35.12 12.10
CA GLN A 158 -4.14 -34.98 10.67
C GLN A 158 -2.82 -34.25 10.42
N ALA A 159 -2.56 -33.13 11.09
CA ALA A 159 -1.32 -32.35 10.96
C ALA A 159 -0.04 -33.14 11.29
N ARG A 160 -0.13 -34.16 12.15
CA ARG A 160 0.98 -35.08 12.46
C ARG A 160 1.14 -36.20 11.44
N ALA A 161 0.06 -36.53 10.71
CA ALA A 161 0.03 -37.53 9.66
C ALA A 161 0.35 -36.95 8.28
N VAL A 162 0.12 -35.65 8.06
CA VAL A 162 0.74 -34.92 6.96
C VAL A 162 2.24 -34.88 7.29
N PRO A 163 3.14 -35.44 6.45
CA PRO A 163 4.55 -35.11 6.56
C PRO A 163 4.67 -33.59 6.62
N GLN A 164 5.70 -33.02 7.24
CA GLN A 164 6.00 -31.59 7.05
C GLN A 164 6.37 -31.35 5.59
N LEU A 165 5.39 -31.41 4.71
CA LEU A 165 5.45 -31.01 3.33
C LEU A 165 5.46 -29.49 3.35
N PRO A 166 6.31 -28.86 2.53
CA PRO A 166 6.21 -27.43 2.29
C PRO A 166 4.76 -27.14 1.87
N VAL A 167 4.10 -26.23 2.60
CA VAL A 167 2.75 -25.68 2.37
C VAL A 167 1.99 -26.36 1.23
N THR A 168 1.13 -27.34 1.55
CA THR A 168 0.59 -28.34 0.61
C THR A 168 -0.23 -27.77 -0.56
N SER A 169 -0.73 -26.54 -0.44
CA SER A 169 -1.08 -25.68 -1.58
C SER A 169 -1.47 -24.30 -1.05
N LEU A 170 -0.59 -23.30 -1.17
CA LEU A 170 -0.99 -21.90 -1.07
C LEU A 170 -1.39 -21.44 -2.47
N CYS A 171 -2.68 -21.48 -2.79
CA CYS A 171 -3.15 -20.84 -4.02
C CYS A 171 -3.29 -19.35 -3.74
N LEU A 172 -2.24 -18.59 -4.02
CA LEU A 172 -2.34 -17.14 -4.15
C LEU A 172 -3.00 -16.85 -5.49
N ARG A 173 -4.27 -16.46 -5.46
CA ARG A 173 -4.87 -15.80 -6.62
C ARG A 173 -4.80 -14.33 -6.37
N ALA A 174 -4.20 -13.59 -7.28
CA ALA A 174 -4.38 -12.17 -7.23
C ALA A 174 -5.87 -11.83 -7.34
N ALA A 175 -6.34 -10.87 -6.57
CA ALA A 175 -7.76 -10.51 -6.55
C ALA A 175 -8.26 -10.08 -7.94
N ASP A 176 -7.39 -9.45 -8.73
CA ASP A 176 -7.46 -9.39 -10.19
C ASP A 176 -6.17 -8.80 -10.81
N HIS A 177 -5.04 -9.52 -10.71
CA HIS A 177 -3.78 -9.03 -11.30
C HIS A 177 -3.84 -9.00 -12.83
N SER A 178 -4.71 -9.79 -13.46
CA SER A 178 -4.98 -9.69 -14.89
C SER A 178 -5.51 -8.32 -15.27
N LEU A 179 -6.58 -7.83 -14.62
CA LEU A 179 -7.15 -6.51 -14.96
C LEU A 179 -6.20 -5.37 -14.63
N PHE A 180 -5.49 -5.41 -13.49
CA PHE A 180 -4.50 -4.38 -13.19
C PHE A 180 -3.37 -4.38 -14.22
N MET A 181 -2.81 -5.54 -14.58
CA MET A 181 -1.73 -5.61 -15.57
C MET A 181 -2.21 -5.29 -17.00
N GLU A 182 -3.41 -5.71 -17.38
CA GLU A 182 -4.01 -5.39 -18.68
C GLU A 182 -4.26 -3.89 -18.84
N GLU A 183 -4.63 -3.19 -17.76
CA GLU A 183 -4.85 -1.74 -17.77
C GLU A 183 -3.55 -0.94 -17.57
N ALA A 184 -2.70 -1.32 -16.62
CA ALA A 184 -1.47 -0.58 -16.28
C ALA A 184 -0.37 -0.66 -17.35
N TYR A 185 -0.44 -1.65 -18.24
CA TYR A 185 0.56 -1.87 -19.30
C TYR A 185 0.01 -1.66 -20.71
N LYS A 186 -1.13 -0.98 -20.85
CA LYS A 186 -1.56 -0.51 -22.17
C LYS A 186 -0.53 0.46 -22.74
N ASP A 187 -0.39 0.46 -24.07
CA ASP A 187 0.57 1.31 -24.76
C ASP A 187 0.30 2.81 -24.59
N ASP A 188 -0.94 3.20 -24.27
CA ASP A 188 -1.35 4.57 -24.00
C ASP A 188 -1.24 5.00 -22.53
N VAL A 189 -0.86 4.08 -21.63
CA VAL A 189 -0.72 4.35 -20.20
C VAL A 189 0.75 4.60 -19.85
N TYR A 190 0.99 5.71 -19.16
CA TYR A 190 2.33 6.05 -18.69
C TYR A 190 2.83 5.02 -17.67
N ARG A 191 3.99 4.42 -17.95
CA ARG A 191 4.56 3.30 -17.19
C ARG A 191 5.23 3.75 -15.89
N ASN A 192 4.46 4.31 -14.95
CA ASN A 192 4.94 4.77 -13.64
C ASN A 192 5.44 3.63 -12.71
N CYS A 193 5.31 2.38 -13.15
CA CYS A 193 5.85 1.19 -12.48
C CYS A 193 7.23 0.76 -13.00
N SER A 194 7.79 1.46 -13.99
CA SER A 194 9.12 1.17 -14.53
C SER A 194 10.24 1.64 -13.57
N LEU A 195 11.47 1.16 -13.80
CA LEU A 195 12.66 1.67 -13.11
C LEU A 195 13.69 2.09 -14.16
N PRO A 196 14.02 3.39 -14.29
CA PRO A 196 13.41 4.53 -13.58
C PRO A 196 11.92 4.68 -13.92
N ARG A 197 11.11 5.21 -12.98
CA ARG A 197 9.65 5.40 -13.16
C ARG A 197 9.29 6.36 -14.27
N GLY A 198 10.28 7.13 -14.72
CA GLY A 198 10.04 8.26 -15.56
C GLY A 198 11.18 9.24 -15.68
N ARG A 199 10.91 10.28 -16.45
CA ARG A 199 11.73 11.49 -16.50
C ARG A 199 10.91 12.64 -15.93
N THR A 200 11.50 13.41 -15.03
CA THR A 200 10.90 14.62 -14.48
C THR A 200 11.72 15.82 -14.91
N ILE A 201 11.05 16.78 -15.56
CA ILE A 201 11.67 18.03 -16.00
C ILE A 201 11.31 19.11 -14.99
N ILE A 202 12.31 19.72 -14.36
CA ILE A 202 12.15 20.86 -13.47
C ILE A 202 12.64 22.10 -14.20
N ILE A 203 11.76 23.08 -14.37
CA ILE A 203 12.10 24.37 -14.98
C ILE A 203 12.14 25.42 -13.88
N ASN A 204 13.35 25.79 -13.48
CA ASN A 204 13.61 26.75 -12.42
C ASN A 204 13.94 28.13 -13.01
N ASN A 205 12.91 28.88 -13.36
CA ASN A 205 13.06 30.24 -13.87
C ASN A 205 13.17 31.23 -12.71
N ILE A 206 14.33 31.86 -12.56
CA ILE A 206 14.65 32.82 -11.49
C ILE A 206 14.83 34.24 -12.07
N ASN A 207 15.35 34.33 -13.29
CA ASN A 207 15.70 35.58 -13.95
C ASN A 207 14.60 35.99 -14.95
N PHE A 208 13.80 37.00 -14.59
CA PHE A 208 12.79 37.57 -15.45
C PHE A 208 13.13 39.03 -15.79
N HIS A 209 12.81 39.47 -17.01
CA HIS A 209 13.05 40.85 -17.43
C HIS A 209 12.27 41.90 -16.62
N TYR A 210 11.08 41.53 -16.13
CA TYR A 210 10.15 42.46 -15.47
C TYR A 210 9.79 42.05 -14.03
N HIS A 211 10.40 40.99 -13.50
CA HIS A 211 10.14 40.54 -12.13
C HIS A 211 11.44 40.48 -11.32
N GLU A 212 11.33 40.82 -10.04
CA GLU A 212 12.42 40.64 -9.09
C GLU A 212 12.74 39.15 -8.91
N LYS A 213 14.00 38.87 -8.61
CA LYS A 213 14.46 37.49 -8.37
C LYS A 213 13.81 36.94 -7.11
N ARG A 214 13.21 35.76 -7.21
CA ARG A 214 12.66 35.05 -6.05
C ARG A 214 13.79 34.42 -5.24
N VAL A 215 14.03 34.96 -4.04
CA VAL A 215 14.95 34.35 -3.07
C VAL A 215 14.37 33.02 -2.60
N GLY A 216 15.18 31.95 -2.66
CA GLY A 216 14.78 30.61 -2.22
C GLY A 216 14.41 29.62 -3.33
N SER A 217 14.31 30.06 -4.59
CA SER A 217 13.99 29.16 -5.71
C SER A 217 14.97 28.00 -5.87
N GLU A 218 16.24 28.22 -5.53
CA GLU A 218 17.29 27.19 -5.52
C GLU A 218 17.03 26.10 -4.46
N MET A 219 16.51 26.49 -3.29
CA MET A 219 16.15 25.51 -2.24
C MET A 219 14.93 24.69 -2.64
N ASP A 220 13.91 25.34 -3.22
CA ASP A 220 12.73 24.66 -3.75
C ASP A 220 13.12 23.66 -4.85
N CYS A 221 13.98 24.08 -5.79
CA CYS A 221 14.49 23.22 -6.86
C CYS A 221 15.23 22.00 -6.29
N LYS A 222 16.11 22.21 -5.30
CA LYS A 222 16.85 21.12 -4.67
C LYS A 222 15.90 20.12 -3.98
N ALA A 223 14.91 20.60 -3.23
CA ALA A 223 13.93 19.74 -2.57
C ALA A 223 13.11 18.92 -3.58
N LEU A 224 12.75 19.52 -4.73
CA LEU A 224 12.03 18.82 -5.80
C LEU A 224 12.90 17.76 -6.48
N VAL A 225 14.20 18.03 -6.70
CA VAL A 225 15.13 17.02 -7.22
C VAL A 225 15.22 15.84 -6.27
N GLU A 226 15.48 16.09 -4.99
CA GLU A 226 15.61 15.03 -3.98
C GLU A 226 14.33 14.18 -3.89
N LEU A 227 13.15 14.82 -3.86
CA LEU A 227 11.86 14.13 -3.83
C LEU A 227 11.66 13.22 -5.06
N MET A 228 11.93 13.73 -6.25
CA MET A 228 11.66 13.00 -7.49
C MET A 228 12.66 11.85 -7.69
N GLU A 229 13.92 12.04 -7.28
CA GLU A 229 14.93 10.98 -7.26
C GLU A 229 14.59 9.87 -6.24
N GLN A 230 14.09 10.23 -5.04
CA GLN A 230 13.57 9.26 -4.06
C GLN A 230 12.41 8.45 -4.64
N MET A 231 11.54 9.10 -5.42
CA MET A 231 10.48 8.44 -6.18
C MET A 231 10.99 7.65 -7.39
N SER A 232 12.31 7.52 -7.59
CA SER A 232 12.95 6.78 -8.69
C SER A 232 12.70 7.36 -10.09
N TYR A 233 12.50 8.67 -10.19
CA TYR A 233 12.50 9.38 -11.47
C TYR A 233 13.92 9.83 -11.85
N THR A 234 14.19 9.88 -13.15
CA THR A 234 15.35 10.60 -13.69
C THR A 234 15.01 12.08 -13.76
N VAL A 235 15.69 12.92 -12.99
CA VAL A 235 15.38 14.35 -12.91
C VAL A 235 16.31 15.16 -13.81
N ILE A 236 15.76 16.14 -14.51
CA ILE A 236 16.48 17.06 -15.38
C ILE A 236 16.07 18.46 -15.02
N VAL A 237 17.05 19.31 -14.72
CA VAL A 237 16.82 20.69 -14.31
C VAL A 237 17.25 21.64 -15.42
N HIS A 238 16.36 22.53 -15.81
CA HIS A 238 16.64 23.67 -16.67
C HIS A 238 16.42 24.96 -15.90
N ASN A 239 17.17 26.00 -16.24
CA ASN A 239 17.02 27.32 -15.64
C ASN A 239 16.73 28.37 -16.72
N ASP A 240 15.87 29.33 -16.37
CA ASP A 240 15.60 30.55 -17.15
C ASP A 240 15.24 30.31 -18.62
N LEU A 241 14.39 29.33 -18.89
CA LEU A 241 13.88 29.06 -20.22
C LEU A 241 12.80 30.07 -20.62
N THR A 242 12.82 30.46 -21.90
CA THR A 242 11.70 31.16 -22.53
C THR A 242 10.50 30.22 -22.68
N ALA A 243 9.30 30.76 -22.92
CA ALA A 243 8.12 29.93 -23.20
C ALA A 243 8.38 28.93 -24.34
N GLN A 244 9.04 29.37 -25.42
CA GLN A 244 9.42 28.48 -26.52
C GLN A 244 10.42 27.41 -26.07
N GLY A 245 11.45 27.80 -25.31
CA GLY A 245 12.43 26.85 -24.79
C GLY A 245 11.82 25.78 -23.87
N ILE A 246 10.77 26.11 -23.13
CA ILE A 246 10.01 25.15 -22.33
C ILE A 246 9.34 24.11 -23.25
N PHE A 247 8.66 24.55 -24.31
CA PHE A 247 8.03 23.63 -25.27
C PHE A 247 9.07 22.74 -25.96
N ASP A 248 10.20 23.31 -26.39
CA ASP A 248 11.26 22.56 -27.08
C ASP A 248 11.86 21.47 -26.18
N VAL A 249 12.08 21.79 -24.89
CA VAL A 249 12.56 20.82 -23.89
C VAL A 249 11.52 19.73 -23.64
N MET A 250 10.25 20.09 -23.46
CA MET A 250 9.18 19.11 -23.26
C MET A 250 9.06 18.16 -24.45
N GLU A 251 9.10 18.69 -25.68
CA GLU A 251 9.03 17.87 -26.90
C GLU A 251 10.25 16.94 -26.98
N THR A 252 11.46 17.47 -26.78
CA THR A 252 12.70 16.69 -26.84
C THR A 252 12.71 15.54 -25.82
N GLU A 253 12.36 15.85 -24.56
CA GLU A 253 12.37 14.86 -23.48
C GLU A 253 11.23 13.85 -23.60
N SER A 254 10.09 14.21 -24.20
CA SER A 254 9.00 13.28 -24.47
C SER A 254 9.36 12.17 -25.47
N GLN A 255 10.34 12.43 -26.36
CA GLN A 255 10.82 11.48 -27.35
C GLN A 255 11.96 10.59 -26.83
N GLN A 256 12.51 10.87 -25.65
CA GLN A 256 13.59 10.06 -25.09
C GLN A 256 13.01 8.80 -24.44
N ALA A 257 13.63 7.65 -24.75
CA ALA A 257 13.28 6.40 -24.09
C ALA A 257 13.51 6.53 -22.58
N THR A 258 12.51 6.19 -21.78
CA THR A 258 12.74 5.80 -20.39
C THR A 258 13.64 4.56 -20.44
N GLY A 259 14.80 4.59 -19.80
CA GLY A 259 15.82 3.54 -19.90
C GLY A 259 15.30 2.18 -19.43
N LEU A 260 14.65 1.44 -20.34
CA LEU A 260 13.98 0.19 -20.09
C LEU A 260 15.01 -0.94 -20.00
N VAL A 261 15.31 -1.39 -18.78
CA VAL A 261 15.66 -2.79 -18.57
C VAL A 261 14.33 -3.52 -18.42
N ILE A 262 13.82 -4.06 -19.54
CA ILE A 262 12.73 -5.03 -19.50
C ILE A 262 13.33 -6.29 -18.86
N PRO A 263 12.88 -6.76 -17.68
CA PRO A 263 13.17 -8.12 -17.28
C PRO A 263 12.56 -8.99 -18.38
N SER A 264 13.41 -9.70 -19.12
CA SER A 264 12.96 -10.61 -20.17
C SER A 264 11.85 -11.48 -19.61
N SER A 265 10.76 -11.60 -20.34
CA SER A 265 9.68 -12.55 -20.08
C SER A 265 10.24 -13.98 -20.12
N SER A 266 10.92 -14.39 -19.05
CA SER A 266 11.03 -15.79 -18.70
C SER A 266 9.63 -16.15 -18.20
N SER A 267 8.90 -16.83 -19.07
CA SER A 267 7.71 -17.61 -18.78
C SER A 267 7.74 -18.15 -17.35
N PHE A 268 6.83 -17.64 -16.52
CA PHE A 268 6.38 -18.24 -15.27
C PHE A 268 5.02 -18.90 -15.54
#